data_AF-A0A327U380-F1
#
_entry.id   AF-A0A327U380-F1
#
_cell.length_a   1.000
_cell.length_b   1.000
_cell.length_c   1.000
_cell.angle_alpha   90.00
_cell.angle_beta   90.00
_cell.angle_gamma   90.00
#
_symmetry.space_group_name_H-M   'P 1'
#
loop_
_entity.id
_entity.type
_entity.pdbx_description
1 polymer ?
#
loop_
_entity_poly.entity_id
_entity_poly.type
_entity_poly.pdbx_seq_one_letter_code
_entity_poly.pdbx_strand_id
1 'polypeptide(L)'
;MAASYEGRARRARLRLAVLGAAVVAALAAGGAVAITMLDNDGGPARADAKASPSPSTSTSPAPSASVEWRTPATSRPLGVLKPKRQTDGIGTGFEHSALGAMSAAVSYWEDLDLLDDVIARQQWSAIAASPAIVDEGVSEVRKLREGVGLPPSGGTPDGITFSTNVKAVLARSLEPTGDVVVVWMSYDRFATVKGKGADDNPLRDETTDLVLTWQDGDWKVTSEAKYKAKIRGPHAYDPASKYAWAEGWRRVTDG
;
A
#
# COMPACT_ATOMS: atom_id res chain seq x y z
N MET A 1 -10.73 -19.39 -5.36
CA MET A 1 -10.75 -18.68 -6.66
C MET A 1 -10.69 -17.15 -6.56
N ALA A 2 -10.85 -16.52 -5.38
CA ALA A 2 -10.76 -15.06 -5.23
C ALA A 2 -9.33 -14.48 -5.29
N ALA A 3 -8.32 -15.24 -4.84
CA ALA A 3 -6.91 -14.79 -4.81
C ALA A 3 -6.28 -14.49 -6.18
N SER A 4 -6.84 -15.00 -7.29
CA SER A 4 -6.31 -14.78 -8.64
C SER A 4 -6.85 -13.53 -9.34
N TYR A 5 -7.89 -12.90 -8.78
CA TYR A 5 -8.48 -11.68 -9.35
C TYR A 5 -7.81 -10.41 -8.80
N GLU A 6 -7.45 -10.38 -7.52
CA GLU A 6 -6.77 -9.24 -6.89
C GLU A 6 -5.37 -9.00 -7.46
N GLY A 7 -4.59 -10.07 -7.69
CA GLY A 7 -3.25 -9.95 -8.28
C GLY A 7 -3.27 -9.43 -9.73
N ARG A 8 -4.32 -9.75 -10.51
CA ARG A 8 -4.49 -9.24 -11.89
C ARG A 8 -4.94 -7.79 -11.92
N ALA A 9 -5.83 -7.39 -11.00
CA ALA A 9 -6.27 -6.00 -10.86
C ALA A 9 -5.12 -5.07 -10.42
N ARG A 10 -4.28 -5.51 -9.47
CA ARG A 10 -3.09 -4.75 -9.02
C ARG A 10 -2.09 -4.49 -10.13
N ARG A 11 -1.79 -5.51 -10.94
CA ARG A 11 -0.90 -5.39 -12.12
C ARG A 11 -1.48 -4.45 -13.18
N ALA A 12 -2.79 -4.43 -13.38
CA ALA A 12 -3.44 -3.53 -14.32
C ALA A 12 -3.42 -2.06 -13.84
N ARG A 13 -3.58 -1.81 -12.54
CA ARG A 13 -3.55 -0.46 -11.95
C ARG A 13 -2.14 0.14 -11.91
N LEU A 14 -1.14 -0.67 -11.58
CA LEU A 14 0.26 -0.27 -11.63
C LEU A 14 0.70 0.08 -13.07
N ARG A 15 0.19 -0.66 -14.06
CA ARG A 15 0.35 -0.33 -15.49
C ARG A 15 -0.30 1.02 -15.83
N LEU A 16 -1.48 1.32 -15.33
CA LEU A 16 -2.19 2.57 -15.62
C LEU A 16 -1.50 3.81 -15.02
N ALA A 17 -1.04 3.73 -13.76
CA ALA A 17 -0.33 4.83 -13.09
C ALA A 17 0.96 5.21 -13.84
N VAL A 18 1.71 4.21 -14.32
CA VAL A 18 3.00 4.45 -14.98
C VAL A 18 2.87 4.65 -16.49
N LEU A 19 1.86 4.08 -17.17
CA LEU A 19 1.57 4.39 -18.57
C LEU A 19 1.16 5.86 -18.76
N GLY A 20 0.47 6.47 -17.78
CA GLY A 20 0.20 7.92 -17.78
C GLY A 20 1.49 8.76 -17.79
N ALA A 21 2.55 8.28 -17.11
CA ALA A 21 3.87 8.90 -17.11
C ALA A 21 4.68 8.60 -18.40
N ALA A 22 4.65 7.36 -18.89
CA ALA A 22 5.47 6.88 -20.00
C ALA A 22 4.95 7.30 -21.39
N VAL A 23 3.63 7.39 -21.60
CA VAL A 23 3.04 7.76 -22.91
C VAL A 23 3.47 9.15 -23.37
N VAL A 24 3.87 10.05 -22.46
CA VAL A 24 4.27 11.41 -22.86
C VAL A 24 5.78 11.58 -23.03
N ALA A 25 6.61 10.63 -22.58
CA ALA A 25 8.01 10.61 -23.00
C ALA A 25 8.18 10.11 -24.46
N ALA A 26 7.21 9.35 -24.97
CA ALA A 26 7.23 8.83 -26.34
C ALA A 26 6.46 9.67 -27.37
N LEU A 27 5.61 10.63 -26.95
CA LEU A 27 4.82 11.47 -27.85
C LEU A 27 5.51 12.80 -28.21
N ALA A 28 6.79 12.73 -28.57
CA ALA A 28 7.42 13.73 -29.44
C ALA A 28 7.30 13.36 -30.94
N ALA A 29 6.61 12.27 -31.28
CA ALA A 29 6.35 11.86 -32.67
C ALA A 29 4.90 11.38 -32.85
N GLY A 30 4.05 12.30 -33.29
CA GLY A 30 2.92 12.10 -34.22
C GLY A 30 1.84 11.06 -33.89
N GLY A 31 0.59 11.51 -33.76
CA GLY A 31 -0.58 10.69 -34.07
C GLY A 31 -1.81 10.99 -33.22
N ALA A 32 -2.78 11.68 -33.81
CA ALA A 32 -4.11 11.87 -33.23
C ALA A 32 -4.89 10.54 -33.21
N VAL A 33 -5.51 10.22 -32.08
CA VAL A 33 -6.64 9.28 -32.04
C VAL A 33 -7.70 9.84 -31.11
N ALA A 34 -8.87 10.13 -31.70
CA ALA A 34 -10.10 10.49 -31.02
C ALA A 34 -10.69 9.27 -30.31
N ILE A 35 -11.20 9.46 -29.10
CA ILE A 35 -12.08 8.49 -28.44
C ILE A 35 -13.37 9.22 -28.09
N THR A 36 -14.44 8.68 -28.65
CA THR A 36 -15.85 9.09 -28.54
C THR A 36 -16.35 9.01 -27.09
N MET A 37 -17.03 10.06 -26.64
CA MET A 37 -17.87 10.01 -25.43
C MET A 37 -19.26 9.48 -25.80
N LEU A 38 -19.77 8.52 -25.04
CA LEU A 38 -21.17 8.11 -25.06
C LEU A 38 -21.88 8.82 -23.90
N ASP A 39 -22.80 9.71 -24.28
CA ASP A 39 -23.87 10.21 -23.43
C ASP A 39 -24.77 9.06 -22.97
N ASN A 40 -25.29 9.15 -21.74
CA ASN A 40 -26.50 8.43 -21.38
C ASN A 40 -27.33 9.31 -20.43
N ASP A 41 -28.38 9.89 -21.00
CA ASP A 41 -29.24 10.90 -20.42
C ASP A 41 -30.68 10.37 -20.34
N GLY A 42 -31.41 10.79 -19.31
CA GLY A 42 -32.88 10.84 -19.32
C GLY A 42 -33.67 9.57 -18.96
N GLY A 43 -34.06 9.45 -17.69
CA GLY A 43 -35.30 8.77 -17.30
C GLY A 43 -36.47 9.76 -17.21
N PRO A 44 -37.73 9.35 -17.45
CA PRO A 44 -38.89 10.14 -17.04
C PRO A 44 -39.65 9.53 -15.86
N ALA A 45 -40.16 10.46 -15.04
CA ALA A 45 -40.93 10.27 -13.83
C ALA A 45 -42.35 9.72 -14.03
N ARG A 46 -42.92 9.18 -12.95
CA ARG A 46 -44.37 9.24 -12.71
C ARG A 46 -44.66 9.29 -11.20
N ALA A 47 -45.37 10.34 -10.80
CA ALA A 47 -45.97 10.52 -9.48
C ALA A 47 -47.39 9.95 -9.47
N ASP A 48 -47.90 9.54 -8.30
CA ASP A 48 -49.21 9.96 -7.81
C ASP A 48 -49.42 9.59 -6.32
N ALA A 49 -50.17 10.45 -5.64
CA ALA A 49 -50.25 10.61 -4.18
C ALA A 49 -51.53 10.01 -3.56
N LYS A 50 -51.51 9.74 -2.24
CA LYS A 50 -52.55 10.23 -1.29
C LYS A 50 -52.31 9.92 0.21
N ALA A 51 -52.35 11.01 0.99
CA ALA A 51 -53.00 11.26 2.29
C ALA A 51 -52.72 10.42 3.57
N SER A 52 -52.30 11.15 4.62
CA SER A 52 -52.18 10.79 6.05
C SER A 52 -53.53 10.62 6.79
N PRO A 53 -53.56 10.14 8.05
CA PRO A 53 -53.31 11.01 9.22
C PRO A 53 -52.53 10.38 10.39
N SER A 54 -51.92 11.25 11.21
CA SER A 54 -51.22 10.95 12.48
C SER A 54 -52.17 10.51 13.61
N PRO A 55 -51.62 9.93 14.70
CA PRO A 55 -51.66 10.71 15.94
C PRO A 55 -50.34 10.74 16.73
N SER A 56 -50.26 11.75 17.56
CA SER A 56 -49.16 12.22 18.40
C SER A 56 -48.68 11.22 19.46
N THR A 57 -47.38 11.21 19.74
CA THR A 57 -46.89 10.98 21.11
C THR A 57 -45.51 11.62 21.28
N SER A 58 -45.47 12.67 22.08
CA SER A 58 -44.25 13.26 22.63
C SER A 58 -43.49 12.20 23.41
N THR A 59 -42.24 11.95 23.03
CA THR A 59 -41.27 11.30 23.91
C THR A 59 -39.99 12.12 23.84
N SER A 60 -39.60 12.70 24.98
CA SER A 60 -38.33 13.38 25.17
C SER A 60 -37.17 12.50 24.66
N PRO A 61 -36.18 13.04 23.92
CA PRO A 61 -34.99 12.26 23.63
C PRO A 61 -34.24 12.04 24.94
N ALA A 62 -34.23 10.80 25.42
CA ALA A 62 -33.23 10.34 26.36
C ALA A 62 -31.84 10.61 25.75
N PRO A 63 -30.82 10.99 26.54
CA PRO A 63 -29.47 11.07 26.03
C PRO A 63 -29.02 9.64 25.72
N SER A 64 -29.22 9.21 24.48
CA SER A 64 -28.50 8.09 23.92
C SER A 64 -27.04 8.50 23.93
N ALA A 65 -26.32 8.14 24.98
CA ALA A 65 -24.87 8.12 24.96
C ALA A 65 -24.48 7.16 23.82
N SER A 66 -24.25 7.72 22.63
CA SER A 66 -23.67 6.99 21.53
C SER A 66 -22.35 6.46 22.03
N VAL A 67 -22.24 5.13 22.18
CA VAL A 67 -20.96 4.48 22.45
C VAL A 67 -20.06 4.87 21.28
N GLU A 68 -19.14 5.81 21.52
CA GLU A 68 -18.19 6.23 20.51
C GLU A 68 -17.23 5.07 20.29
N TRP A 69 -17.47 4.32 19.22
CA TRP A 69 -16.62 3.21 18.83
C TRP A 69 -15.26 3.77 18.41
N ARG A 70 -14.17 3.24 18.98
CA ARG A 70 -12.82 3.60 18.53
C ARG A 70 -12.58 3.09 17.12
N THR A 71 -11.94 3.94 16.32
CA THR A 71 -11.53 3.65 14.94
C THR A 71 -10.06 4.04 14.78
N PRO A 72 -9.37 3.60 13.71
CA PRO A 72 -8.01 4.07 13.46
C PRO A 72 -7.93 5.61 13.33
N ALA A 73 -8.95 6.26 12.75
CA ALA A 73 -9.03 7.72 12.59
C ALA A 73 -9.12 8.49 13.91
N THR A 74 -9.84 7.96 14.91
CA THR A 74 -9.99 8.62 16.22
C THR A 74 -8.91 8.22 17.22
N SER A 75 -8.09 7.22 16.87
CA SER A 75 -6.97 6.77 17.70
C SER A 75 -5.70 7.63 17.51
N ARG A 76 -4.85 7.66 18.55
CA ARG A 76 -3.51 8.23 18.47
C ARG A 76 -2.68 7.42 17.45
N PRO A 77 -2.05 8.07 16.46
CA PRO A 77 -1.15 7.40 15.53
C PRO A 77 0.02 6.72 16.26
N LEU A 78 0.49 5.63 15.70
CA LEU A 78 1.70 4.94 16.09
C LEU A 78 2.90 5.70 15.50
N GLY A 79 3.79 6.20 16.35
CA GLY A 79 5.07 6.73 15.90
C GLY A 79 6.00 5.58 15.53
N VAL A 80 6.45 5.54 14.28
CA VAL A 80 7.46 4.56 13.84
C VAL A 80 8.84 4.95 14.36
N LEU A 81 9.67 3.95 14.63
CA LEU A 81 11.04 4.17 15.10
C LEU A 81 11.92 4.63 13.93
N LYS A 82 12.91 5.47 14.25
CA LYS A 82 13.98 5.79 13.30
C LYS A 82 14.96 4.62 13.19
N PRO A 83 15.49 4.33 11.99
CA PRO A 83 16.52 3.32 11.83
C PRO A 83 17.79 3.75 12.57
N LYS A 84 18.54 2.77 13.11
CA LYS A 84 19.83 3.07 13.75
C LYS A 84 20.92 3.37 12.73
N ARG A 85 20.77 2.86 11.50
CA ARG A 85 21.74 2.94 10.41
C ARG A 85 21.03 3.05 9.07
N GLN A 86 21.73 3.56 8.07
CA GLN A 86 21.33 3.53 6.67
C GLN A 86 22.33 2.63 5.94
N THR A 87 21.85 1.59 5.27
CA THR A 87 22.68 0.65 4.50
C THR A 87 22.16 0.69 3.07
N ASP A 88 23.00 1.06 2.10
CA ASP A 88 22.59 1.13 0.69
C ASP A 88 21.32 1.96 0.43
N GLY A 89 21.13 3.03 1.20
CA GLY A 89 19.97 3.93 1.09
C GLY A 89 18.66 3.40 1.67
N ILE A 90 18.70 2.30 2.43
CA ILE A 90 17.55 1.78 3.18
C ILE A 90 17.84 1.75 4.69
N GLY A 91 16.87 2.16 5.51
CA GLY A 91 17.01 2.20 6.96
C GLY A 91 17.12 0.80 7.56
N THR A 92 18.07 0.54 8.46
CA THR A 92 18.26 -0.78 9.10
C THR A 92 18.58 -0.67 10.59
N GLY A 93 18.62 -1.81 11.29
CA GLY A 93 19.00 -1.88 12.70
C GLY A 93 17.88 -1.51 13.66
N PHE A 94 16.63 -1.76 13.26
CA PHE A 94 15.47 -1.61 14.14
C PHE A 94 15.57 -2.60 15.31
N GLU A 95 14.97 -2.26 16.45
CA GLU A 95 15.02 -3.13 17.63
C GLU A 95 14.23 -4.44 17.45
N HIS A 96 14.60 -5.48 18.20
CA HIS A 96 13.87 -6.75 18.22
C HIS A 96 12.58 -6.62 19.03
N SER A 97 11.57 -5.96 18.45
CA SER A 97 10.26 -5.77 19.06
C SER A 97 9.18 -5.71 17.97
N ALA A 98 7.92 -5.85 18.37
CA ALA A 98 6.80 -5.68 17.45
C ALA A 98 6.79 -4.27 16.80
N LEU A 99 7.15 -3.24 17.57
CA LEU A 99 7.27 -1.88 17.05
C LEU A 99 8.45 -1.76 16.09
N GLY A 100 9.59 -2.38 16.41
CA GLY A 100 10.74 -2.45 15.52
C GLY A 100 10.41 -3.12 14.18
N ALA A 101 9.65 -4.21 14.19
CA ALA A 101 9.24 -4.89 12.96
C ALA A 101 8.30 -4.04 12.10
N MET A 102 7.31 -3.38 12.72
CA MET A 102 6.42 -2.45 12.00
C MET A 102 7.20 -1.28 11.41
N SER A 103 8.15 -0.72 12.17
CA SER A 103 9.00 0.39 11.71
C SER A 103 9.91 -0.04 10.56
N ALA A 104 10.48 -1.25 10.64
CA ALA A 104 11.27 -1.84 9.57
C ALA A 104 10.43 -2.03 8.30
N ALA A 105 9.23 -2.63 8.41
CA ALA A 105 8.36 -2.83 7.25
C ALA A 105 7.98 -1.51 6.57
N VAL A 106 7.65 -0.47 7.35
CA VAL A 106 7.32 0.87 6.84
C VAL A 106 8.50 1.45 6.09
N SER A 107 9.67 1.54 6.73
CA SER A 107 10.90 2.08 6.10
C SER A 107 11.25 1.28 4.84
N TYR A 108 11.23 -0.05 4.88
CA TYR A 108 11.54 -0.86 3.71
C TYR A 108 10.60 -0.59 2.54
N TRP A 109 9.29 -0.49 2.81
CA TRP A 109 8.31 -0.28 1.75
C TRP A 109 8.33 1.14 1.18
N GLU A 110 8.73 2.13 1.98
CA GLU A 110 8.86 3.52 1.56
C GLU A 110 10.16 3.80 0.79
N ASP A 111 11.27 3.18 1.21
CA ASP A 111 12.61 3.46 0.71
C ASP A 111 13.00 2.63 -0.52
N LEU A 112 12.36 1.48 -0.75
CA LEU A 112 12.70 0.59 -1.88
C LEU A 112 12.53 1.30 -3.23
N ASP A 113 13.60 1.29 -4.03
CA ASP A 113 13.56 1.75 -5.41
C ASP A 113 12.74 0.77 -6.27
N LEU A 114 11.83 1.35 -7.04
CA LEU A 114 10.83 0.62 -7.80
C LEU A 114 11.21 0.46 -9.27
N LEU A 115 12.17 1.24 -9.76
CA LEU A 115 12.55 1.27 -11.16
C LEU A 115 14.04 1.04 -11.39
N ASP A 116 14.95 1.40 -10.50
CA ASP A 116 16.38 1.13 -10.67
C ASP A 116 16.72 -0.27 -10.14
N ASP A 117 16.94 -1.23 -11.05
CA ASP A 117 17.21 -2.62 -10.65
C ASP A 117 18.60 -2.84 -10.04
N VAL A 118 19.52 -1.87 -10.20
CA VAL A 118 20.85 -1.90 -9.58
C VAL A 118 20.75 -1.41 -8.14
N ILE A 119 20.10 -0.27 -7.90
CA ILE A 119 19.84 0.24 -6.55
C ILE A 119 18.95 -0.74 -5.78
N ALA A 120 17.88 -1.25 -6.39
CA ALA A 120 17.01 -2.22 -5.76
C ALA A 120 17.78 -3.47 -5.33
N ARG A 121 18.74 -3.97 -6.12
CA ARG A 121 19.57 -5.11 -5.71
C ARG A 121 20.38 -4.81 -4.45
N GLN A 122 20.95 -3.61 -4.33
CA GLN A 122 21.71 -3.22 -3.15
C GLN A 122 20.79 -3.14 -1.92
N GLN A 123 19.67 -2.44 -2.04
CA GLN A 123 18.67 -2.33 -0.97
C GLN A 123 18.12 -3.69 -0.53
N TRP A 124 17.74 -4.55 -1.48
CA TRP A 124 17.30 -5.91 -1.18
C TRP A 124 18.39 -6.73 -0.50
N SER A 125 19.66 -6.57 -0.88
CA SER A 125 20.77 -7.26 -0.21
C SER A 125 20.93 -6.84 1.24
N ALA A 126 20.58 -5.59 1.58
CA ALA A 126 20.61 -5.09 2.94
C ALA A 126 19.48 -5.67 3.81
N ILE A 127 18.30 -5.96 3.25
CA ILE A 127 17.10 -6.33 4.02
C ILE A 127 16.64 -7.77 3.84
N ALA A 128 17.17 -8.53 2.87
CA ALA A 128 16.75 -9.89 2.60
C ALA A 128 17.33 -10.90 3.61
N ALA A 129 16.54 -11.92 3.97
CA ALA A 129 16.99 -13.03 4.78
C ALA A 129 17.87 -14.04 4.00
N SER A 130 17.79 -14.03 2.66
CA SER A 130 18.62 -14.89 1.81
C SER A 130 18.81 -14.30 0.40
N PRO A 131 19.83 -14.74 -0.36
CA PRO A 131 20.04 -14.32 -1.75
C PRO A 131 18.84 -14.55 -2.67
N ALA A 132 18.06 -15.61 -2.44
CA ALA A 132 16.87 -15.90 -3.23
C ALA A 132 15.79 -14.80 -3.11
N ILE A 133 15.69 -14.16 -1.94
CA ILE A 133 14.78 -13.02 -1.72
C ILE A 133 15.27 -11.78 -2.46
N VAL A 134 16.60 -11.58 -2.54
CA VAL A 134 17.18 -10.50 -3.35
C VAL A 134 16.78 -10.68 -4.82
N ASP A 135 16.93 -11.88 -5.35
CA ASP A 135 16.58 -12.17 -6.74
C ASP A 135 15.07 -12.03 -6.99
N GLU A 136 14.21 -12.45 -6.06
CA GLU A 136 12.76 -12.25 -6.12
C GLU A 136 12.41 -10.76 -6.17
N GLY A 137 12.96 -9.97 -5.25
CA GLY A 137 12.74 -8.53 -5.16
C GLY A 137 13.18 -7.77 -6.41
N VAL A 138 14.38 -8.07 -6.91
CA VAL A 138 14.88 -7.48 -8.17
C VAL A 138 14.00 -7.92 -9.35
N SER A 139 13.56 -9.19 -9.40
CA SER A 139 12.68 -9.67 -10.46
C SER A 139 11.37 -8.88 -10.53
N GLU A 140 10.77 -8.52 -9.39
CA GLU A 140 9.55 -7.71 -9.37
C GLU A 140 9.79 -6.27 -9.89
N VAL A 141 10.95 -5.67 -9.59
CA VAL A 141 11.37 -4.38 -10.18
C VAL A 141 11.48 -4.50 -11.71
N ARG A 142 12.14 -5.55 -12.22
CA ARG A 142 12.26 -5.77 -13.67
C ARG A 142 10.90 -5.95 -14.34
N LYS A 143 9.99 -6.72 -13.72
CA LYS A 143 8.61 -6.91 -14.22
C LYS A 143 7.83 -5.61 -14.22
N LEU A 144 8.04 -4.75 -13.22
CA LEU A 144 7.44 -3.42 -13.20
C LEU A 144 7.95 -2.59 -14.37
N ARG A 145 9.28 -2.51 -14.58
CA ARG A 145 9.88 -1.81 -15.74
C ARG A 145 9.30 -2.30 -17.07
N GLU A 146 9.27 -3.61 -17.30
CA GLU A 146 8.71 -4.19 -18.52
C GLU A 146 7.21 -3.89 -18.67
N GLY A 147 6.47 -3.96 -17.56
CA GLY A 147 5.04 -3.67 -17.52
C GLY A 147 4.68 -2.25 -17.97
N VAL A 148 5.65 -1.35 -17.96
CA VAL A 148 5.49 0.07 -18.30
C VAL A 148 6.26 0.47 -19.55
N GLY A 149 6.76 -0.52 -20.29
CA GLY A 149 7.45 -0.31 -21.57
C GLY A 149 8.94 0.08 -21.45
N LEU A 150 9.53 -0.03 -20.25
CA LEU A 150 10.97 0.19 -20.06
C LEU A 150 11.75 -1.11 -20.30
N PRO A 151 13.05 -1.03 -20.65
CA PRO A 151 13.93 -2.20 -20.64
C PRO A 151 13.95 -2.86 -19.25
N PRO A 152 14.09 -4.20 -19.16
CA PRO A 152 14.00 -4.93 -17.89
C PRO A 152 15.07 -4.56 -16.88
N SER A 153 16.16 -3.89 -17.29
CA SER A 153 17.23 -3.44 -16.40
C SER A 153 17.67 -2.02 -16.78
N GLY A 154 18.33 -1.34 -15.85
CA GLY A 154 18.85 0.01 -15.97
C GLY A 154 18.32 0.92 -14.88
N GLY A 155 18.82 2.15 -14.86
CA GLY A 155 18.41 3.15 -13.88
C GLY A 155 16.97 3.62 -14.06
N THR A 156 16.47 4.31 -13.04
CA THR A 156 15.22 5.08 -13.12
C THR A 156 15.34 6.14 -14.21
N PRO A 157 14.41 6.21 -15.19
CA PRO A 157 14.46 7.23 -16.23
C PRO A 157 14.48 8.64 -15.65
N ASP A 158 15.27 9.52 -16.26
CA ASP A 158 15.41 10.91 -15.82
C ASP A 158 14.06 11.62 -15.73
N GLY A 159 13.85 12.32 -14.61
CA GLY A 159 12.65 13.10 -14.37
C GLY A 159 11.43 12.30 -13.95
N ILE A 160 11.55 11.00 -13.65
CA ILE A 160 10.49 10.22 -13.00
C ILE A 160 10.92 9.92 -11.56
N THR A 161 10.04 10.21 -10.60
CA THR A 161 10.24 9.84 -9.19
C THR A 161 9.01 9.13 -8.65
N PHE A 162 9.21 8.20 -7.72
CA PHE A 162 8.12 7.57 -6.98
C PHE A 162 8.22 7.94 -5.52
N SER A 163 7.08 8.19 -4.89
CA SER A 163 6.97 8.34 -3.46
C SER A 163 5.91 7.37 -2.95
N THR A 164 6.27 6.57 -1.95
CA THR A 164 5.35 5.71 -1.22
C THR A 164 5.11 6.34 0.15
N ASN A 165 3.87 6.38 0.59
CA ASN A 165 3.52 6.80 1.94
C ASN A 165 2.67 5.70 2.60
N VAL A 166 3.19 5.07 3.63
CA VAL A 166 2.44 4.12 4.45
C VAL A 166 1.57 4.91 5.43
N LYS A 167 0.27 4.64 5.42
CA LYS A 167 -0.73 5.35 6.22
C LYS A 167 -1.10 4.60 7.49
N ALA A 168 -1.06 3.28 7.43
CA ALA A 168 -1.41 2.42 8.55
C ALA A 168 -0.70 1.08 8.47
N VAL A 169 -0.55 0.45 9.63
CA VAL A 169 0.08 -0.86 9.78
C VAL A 169 -0.70 -1.77 10.72
N LEU A 170 -0.53 -3.06 10.53
CA LEU A 170 -0.96 -4.13 11.43
C LEU A 170 0.10 -5.21 11.41
N ALA A 171 0.54 -5.70 12.57
CA ALA A 171 1.48 -6.81 12.66
C ALA A 171 0.88 -7.99 13.41
N ARG A 172 1.20 -9.21 12.98
CA ARG A 172 0.91 -10.45 13.71
C ARG A 172 2.15 -11.33 13.74
N SER A 173 2.42 -11.92 14.91
CA SER A 173 3.43 -12.95 15.02
C SER A 173 2.96 -14.23 14.34
N LEU A 174 3.86 -14.85 13.56
CA LEU A 174 3.67 -16.16 12.93
C LEU A 174 4.27 -17.30 13.78
N GLU A 175 5.01 -16.94 14.83
CA GLU A 175 5.64 -17.85 15.78
C GLU A 175 5.48 -17.38 17.24
N PRO A 176 5.50 -18.28 18.23
CA PRO A 176 5.37 -17.89 19.63
C PRO A 176 6.47 -16.96 20.13
N THR A 177 7.67 -17.03 19.55
CA THR A 177 8.83 -16.23 19.98
C THR A 177 8.72 -14.76 19.59
N GLY A 178 7.95 -14.44 18.55
CA GLY A 178 7.94 -13.10 17.96
C GLY A 178 9.00 -12.90 16.88
N ASP A 179 9.89 -13.86 16.66
CA ASP A 179 11.02 -13.73 15.72
C ASP A 179 10.55 -13.69 14.26
N VAL A 180 9.33 -14.13 13.96
CA VAL A 180 8.77 -14.08 12.61
C VAL A 180 7.41 -13.43 12.67
N VAL A 181 7.25 -12.33 11.94
CA VAL A 181 6.02 -11.55 11.90
C VAL A 181 5.61 -11.29 10.47
N VAL A 182 4.30 -11.19 10.26
CA VAL A 182 3.75 -10.58 9.04
C VAL A 182 3.29 -9.17 9.40
N VAL A 183 3.67 -8.21 8.58
CA VAL A 183 3.26 -6.81 8.71
C VAL A 183 2.46 -6.43 7.48
N TRP A 184 1.19 -6.12 7.67
CA TRP A 184 0.34 -5.54 6.65
C TRP A 184 0.43 -4.02 6.70
N MET A 185 0.42 -3.41 5.52
CA MET A 185 0.56 -1.98 5.33
C MET A 185 -0.51 -1.48 4.39
N SER A 186 -1.18 -0.39 4.76
CA SER A 186 -2.01 0.40 3.85
C SER A 186 -1.20 1.61 3.39
N TYR A 187 -1.10 1.83 2.09
CA TYR A 187 -0.22 2.85 1.52
C TYR A 187 -0.83 3.56 0.33
N ASP A 188 -0.32 4.77 0.09
CA ASP A 188 -0.48 5.50 -1.15
C ASP A 188 0.85 5.51 -1.90
N ARG A 189 0.80 5.54 -3.23
CA ARG A 189 2.00 5.68 -4.06
C ARG A 189 1.71 6.58 -5.25
N PHE A 190 2.60 7.54 -5.42
CA PHE A 190 2.51 8.57 -6.45
C PHE A 190 3.72 8.45 -7.36
N ALA A 191 3.50 8.62 -8.66
CA ALA A 191 4.56 8.90 -9.60
C ALA A 191 4.58 10.42 -9.85
N THR A 192 5.75 11.01 -9.96
CA THR A 192 5.90 12.42 -10.35
C THR A 192 6.80 12.48 -11.57
N VAL A 193 6.36 13.23 -12.59
CA VAL A 193 7.13 13.48 -13.80
C VAL A 193 7.54 14.94 -13.85
N LYS A 194 8.84 15.19 -14.01
CA LYS A 194 9.43 16.52 -14.11
C LYS A 194 8.73 17.31 -15.21
N GLY A 195 8.24 18.50 -14.88
CA GLY A 195 7.50 19.38 -15.80
C GLY A 195 6.02 19.05 -15.97
N LYS A 196 5.52 17.95 -15.39
CA LYS A 196 4.11 17.53 -15.47
C LYS A 196 3.42 17.45 -14.10
N GLY A 197 4.20 17.24 -13.03
CA GLY A 197 3.68 17.08 -11.67
C GLY A 197 3.37 15.62 -11.33
N ALA A 198 2.52 15.42 -10.33
CA ALA A 198 2.08 14.11 -9.89
C ALA A 198 1.22 13.42 -10.97
N ASP A 199 1.17 12.09 -10.95
CA ASP A 199 0.33 11.28 -11.82
C ASP A 199 -1.16 11.47 -11.53
N ASP A 200 -1.97 11.35 -12.58
CA ASP A 200 -3.43 11.54 -12.49
C ASP A 200 -4.14 10.35 -11.82
N ASN A 201 -3.47 9.20 -11.72
CA ASN A 201 -4.04 7.96 -11.19
C ASN A 201 -3.05 7.27 -10.22
N PRO A 202 -2.72 7.91 -9.08
CA PRO A 202 -1.86 7.32 -8.07
C PRO A 202 -2.53 6.07 -7.46
N LEU A 203 -1.71 5.16 -6.95
CA LEU A 203 -2.23 4.07 -6.13
C LEU A 203 -2.66 4.66 -4.79
N ARG A 204 -3.91 4.42 -4.40
CA ARG A 204 -4.47 4.90 -3.14
C ARG A 204 -5.13 3.79 -2.37
N ASP A 205 -4.92 3.81 -1.05
CA ASP A 205 -5.49 2.85 -0.10
C ASP A 205 -5.15 1.39 -0.44
N GLU A 206 -4.02 1.17 -1.12
CA GLU A 206 -3.59 -0.17 -1.48
C GLU A 206 -3.06 -0.88 -0.22
N THR A 207 -3.28 -2.20 -0.16
CA THR A 207 -2.82 -3.02 0.97
C THR A 207 -1.78 -4.02 0.51
N THR A 208 -0.65 -4.07 1.20
CA THR A 208 0.41 -5.06 0.97
C THR A 208 0.85 -5.70 2.29
N ASP A 209 1.72 -6.69 2.21
CA ASP A 209 2.37 -7.28 3.37
C ASP A 209 3.84 -7.62 3.13
N LEU A 210 4.61 -7.61 4.21
CA LEU A 210 5.95 -8.19 4.27
C LEU A 210 5.98 -9.22 5.40
N VAL A 211 6.62 -10.35 5.16
CA VAL A 211 6.99 -11.29 6.23
C VAL A 211 8.43 -10.97 6.63
N LEU A 212 8.61 -10.63 7.90
CA LEU A 212 9.90 -10.30 8.48
C LEU A 212 10.33 -11.42 9.43
N THR A 213 11.60 -11.77 9.40
CA THR A 213 12.27 -12.65 10.35
C THR A 213 13.38 -11.88 11.05
N TRP A 214 13.54 -12.07 12.36
CA TRP A 214 14.67 -11.54 13.10
C TRP A 214 15.91 -12.39 12.82
N GLN A 215 16.93 -11.80 12.22
CA GLN A 215 18.16 -12.50 11.84
C GLN A 215 19.33 -11.52 11.88
N ASP A 216 20.48 -11.98 12.39
CA ASP A 216 21.74 -11.22 12.37
C ASP A 216 21.62 -9.82 13.01
N GLY A 217 20.74 -9.70 14.02
CA GLY A 217 20.54 -8.46 14.78
C GLY A 217 19.66 -7.41 14.08
N ASP A 218 18.85 -7.82 13.10
CA ASP A 218 17.96 -6.93 12.34
C ASP A 218 16.71 -7.68 11.84
N TRP A 219 15.69 -6.92 11.41
CA TRP A 219 14.52 -7.50 10.74
C TRP A 219 14.82 -7.71 9.25
N LYS A 220 14.67 -8.94 8.76
CA LYS A 220 14.93 -9.30 7.36
C LYS A 220 13.66 -9.80 6.66
N VAL A 221 13.47 -9.44 5.41
CA VAL A 221 12.37 -9.93 4.58
C VAL A 221 12.62 -11.39 4.21
N THR A 222 11.60 -12.22 4.43
CA THR A 222 11.60 -13.64 4.05
C THR A 222 10.36 -13.98 3.23
N SER A 223 10.46 -14.98 2.37
CA SER A 223 9.36 -15.51 1.58
C SER A 223 9.15 -17.01 1.78
N GLU A 224 9.75 -17.58 2.83
CA GLU A 224 9.69 -19.01 3.14
C GLU A 224 8.25 -19.54 3.23
N ALA A 225 8.00 -20.64 2.52
CA ALA A 225 6.66 -21.20 2.36
C ALA A 225 5.99 -21.56 3.69
N LYS A 226 6.75 -22.05 4.68
CA LYS A 226 6.23 -22.38 6.02
C LYS A 226 5.60 -21.19 6.74
N TYR A 227 6.10 -19.97 6.50
CA TYR A 227 5.58 -18.75 7.09
C TYR A 227 4.39 -18.22 6.29
N LYS A 228 4.52 -18.19 4.96
CA LYS A 228 3.42 -17.80 4.06
C LYS A 228 2.15 -18.64 4.28
N ALA A 229 2.29 -19.95 4.55
CA ALA A 229 1.16 -20.84 4.83
C ALA A 229 0.36 -20.49 6.11
N LYS A 230 0.99 -19.79 7.07
CA LYS A 230 0.37 -19.37 8.34
C LYS A 230 -0.39 -18.04 8.22
N ILE A 231 -0.15 -17.27 7.16
CA ILE A 231 -0.76 -15.94 7.00
C ILE A 231 -2.28 -16.07 6.89
N ARG A 232 -2.98 -15.27 7.69
CA ARG A 232 -4.43 -15.07 7.62
C ARG A 232 -4.65 -13.57 7.51
N GLY A 233 -5.04 -13.12 6.31
CA GLY A 233 -5.16 -11.70 5.98
C GLY A 233 -6.14 -10.98 6.93
N PRO A 234 -5.87 -9.70 7.25
CA PRO A 234 -6.81 -8.89 8.01
C PRO A 234 -7.98 -8.48 7.11
N HIS A 235 -9.03 -7.96 7.74
CA HIS A 235 -9.93 -7.04 7.06
C HIS A 235 -9.14 -5.88 6.45
N ALA A 236 -9.60 -5.40 5.29
CA ALA A 236 -9.03 -4.25 4.63
C ALA A 236 -9.01 -3.05 5.59
N TYR A 237 -7.95 -2.26 5.50
CA TYR A 237 -7.86 -1.04 6.27
C TYR A 237 -8.97 -0.07 5.86
N ASP A 238 -9.71 0.42 6.86
CA ASP A 238 -10.61 1.54 6.72
C ASP A 238 -10.44 2.41 7.99
N PRO A 239 -10.05 3.69 7.84
CA PRO A 239 -9.82 4.59 8.98
C PRO A 239 -11.06 4.81 9.85
N ALA A 240 -12.28 4.65 9.30
CA ALA A 240 -13.54 4.79 10.03
C ALA A 240 -14.08 3.45 10.56
N SER A 241 -13.43 2.32 10.24
CA SER A 241 -13.93 1.00 10.61
C SER A 241 -13.52 0.59 12.02
N LYS A 242 -14.52 0.32 12.87
CA LYS A 242 -14.32 -0.31 14.18
C LYS A 242 -13.71 -1.72 14.07
N TYR A 243 -13.92 -2.41 12.95
CA TYR A 243 -13.38 -3.75 12.72
C TYR A 243 -11.89 -3.66 12.40
N ALA A 244 -11.46 -2.70 11.58
CA ALA A 244 -10.04 -2.45 11.33
C ALA A 244 -9.31 -2.13 12.64
N TRP A 245 -9.91 -1.30 13.51
CA TRP A 245 -9.36 -1.02 14.84
C TRP A 245 -9.24 -2.28 15.71
N ALA A 246 -10.31 -3.08 15.79
CA ALA A 246 -10.37 -4.29 16.60
C ALA A 246 -9.36 -5.35 16.16
N GLU A 247 -9.07 -5.44 14.86
CA GLU A 247 -8.03 -6.33 14.33
C GLU A 247 -6.61 -5.88 14.61
N GLY A 248 -6.41 -4.61 14.96
CA GLY A 248 -5.11 -4.06 15.33
C GLY A 248 -4.53 -3.04 14.36
N TRP A 249 -5.27 -2.59 13.34
CA TRP A 249 -4.77 -1.53 12.46
C TRP A 249 -4.52 -0.24 13.25
N ARG A 250 -3.37 0.38 13.02
CA ARG A 250 -2.98 1.66 13.59
C ARG A 250 -2.49 2.57 12.48
N ARG A 251 -2.93 3.84 12.49
CA ARG A 251 -2.33 4.86 11.64
C ARG A 251 -0.87 5.03 12.03
N VAL A 252 0.01 5.24 11.07
CA VAL A 252 1.41 5.58 11.34
C VAL A 252 1.64 7.07 11.15
N THR A 253 2.66 7.57 11.83
CA THR A 253 3.24 8.88 11.63
C THR A 253 4.74 8.74 11.72
N ASP A 254 5.45 9.58 10.97
CA ASP A 254 6.90 9.69 11.08
C ASP A 254 7.28 10.02 12.53
N GLY A 255 8.32 9.37 13.03
CA GLY A 255 8.89 9.59 14.37
C GLY A 255 10.03 10.61 14.40
#